data_AF-A0A750MIT5-F1
#
_entry.id   AF-A0A750MIT5-F1
#
_cell.length_a   1.000
_cell.length_b   1.000
_cell.length_c   1.000
_cell.angle_alpha   90.00
_cell.angle_beta   90.00
_cell.angle_gamma   90.00
#
_symmetry.space_group_name_H-M   'P 1'
#
loop_
_entity.id
_entity.type
_entity.pdbx_description
1 polymer ?
#
loop_
_entity_poly.entity_id
_entity_poly.type
_entity_poly.pdbx_seq_one_letter_code
_entity_poly.pdbx_strand_id
1 'polypeptide(L)'
;MAGWWMPVPQLRVMRELENGFVMRYCSKTDTYWWEAGGKCTPQGRALRNKGLITTERRFDGRLPDDVRITPTGKNELGYNRHREIN
;
A
#
# COMPACT_ATOMS: atom_id res chain seq x y z
N MET A 1 12.23 20.88 11.57
CA MET A 1 10.92 20.40 11.10
C MET A 1 11.08 19.09 10.32
N ALA A 2 11.56 18.03 10.98
CA ALA A 2 11.84 16.74 10.35
C ALA A 2 10.66 15.79 10.63
N GLY A 3 9.88 15.44 9.61
CA GLY A 3 8.71 14.56 9.77
C GLY A 3 7.67 14.60 8.65
N TRP A 4 7.78 15.55 7.72
CA TRP A 4 6.77 15.80 6.67
C TRP A 4 6.76 14.80 5.51
N TRP A 5 7.72 13.88 5.46
CA TRP A 5 7.94 13.03 4.30
C TRP A 5 7.64 11.56 4.61
N MET A 6 6.87 10.91 3.74
CA MET A 6 6.54 9.48 3.86
C MET A 6 7.82 8.64 3.83
N PRO A 7 8.01 7.62 4.68
CA PRO A 7 9.19 6.75 4.59
C PRO A 7 9.37 6.16 3.19
N VAL A 8 10.60 6.15 2.67
CA VAL A 8 10.92 5.66 1.30
C VAL A 8 10.30 4.28 1.00
N PRO A 9 10.39 3.27 1.89
CA PRO A 9 9.78 1.96 1.63
C PRO A 9 8.25 2.00 1.48
N GLN A 10 7.58 2.91 2.20
CA GLN A 10 6.13 3.11 2.10
C GLN A 10 5.77 3.83 0.79
N LEU A 11 6.57 4.83 0.41
CA LEU A 11 6.40 5.56 -0.84
C LEU A 11 6.58 4.65 -2.07
N ARG A 12 7.54 3.70 -2.04
CA ARG A 12 7.71 2.70 -3.11
C ARG A 12 6.45 1.89 -3.31
N VAL A 13 5.88 1.33 -2.23
CA VAL A 13 4.62 0.55 -2.30
C VAL A 13 3.47 1.38 -2.85
N MET A 14 3.35 2.64 -2.41
CA MET A 14 2.28 3.52 -2.88
C MET A 14 2.43 3.87 -4.37
N ARG A 15 3.65 4.05 -4.89
CA ARG A 15 3.90 4.26 -6.33
C ARG A 15 3.66 3.01 -7.16
N GLU A 16 4.03 1.84 -6.65
CA GLU A 16 3.72 0.56 -7.31
C GLU A 16 2.21 0.36 -7.43
N LEU A 17 1.44 0.65 -6.37
CA LEU A 17 -0.02 0.66 -6.44
C LEU A 17 -0.57 1.69 -7.45
N GLU A 18 -0.01 2.90 -7.52
CA GLU A 18 -0.43 3.93 -8.49
C GLU A 18 -0.14 3.48 -9.94
N ASN A 19 0.99 2.82 -10.16
CA ASN A 19 1.38 2.25 -11.46
C ASN A 19 0.56 1.02 -11.88
N GLY A 20 -0.39 0.58 -11.05
CA GLY A 20 -1.31 -0.53 -11.35
C GLY A 20 -0.82 -1.91 -10.91
N PHE A 21 0.28 -2.00 -10.14
CA PHE A 21 0.67 -3.28 -9.54
C PHE A 21 -0.37 -3.72 -8.50
N VAL A 22 -0.70 -5.01 -8.52
CA VAL A 22 -1.73 -5.57 -7.65
C VAL A 22 -1.10 -6.10 -6.36
N MET A 23 -1.52 -5.51 -5.24
CA MET A 23 -1.20 -5.98 -3.90
C MET A 23 -2.39 -6.71 -3.30
N ARG A 24 -2.07 -7.83 -2.62
CA ARG A 24 -3.03 -8.71 -1.98
C ARG A 24 -2.89 -8.65 -0.47
N TYR A 25 -4.00 -8.89 0.22
CA TYR A 25 -4.06 -9.01 1.67
C TYR A 25 -4.75 -10.31 2.09
N CYS A 26 -4.14 -11.04 3.02
CA CYS A 26 -4.77 -12.16 3.71
C CYS A 26 -5.05 -11.78 5.16
N SER A 27 -6.32 -11.70 5.53
CA SER A 27 -6.75 -11.40 6.89
C SER A 27 -6.41 -12.50 7.90
N LYS A 28 -6.39 -13.77 7.48
CA LYS A 28 -6.08 -14.91 8.36
C LYS A 28 -4.64 -14.88 8.87
N THR A 29 -3.71 -14.46 8.03
CA THR A 29 -2.26 -14.43 8.34
C THR A 29 -1.72 -13.01 8.49
N ASP A 30 -2.59 -12.00 8.43
CA ASP A 30 -2.27 -10.57 8.37
C ASP A 30 -1.06 -10.27 7.45
N THR A 31 -1.09 -10.84 6.24
CA THR A 31 0.04 -10.82 5.30
C THR A 31 -0.29 -9.99 4.07
N TYR A 32 0.67 -9.19 3.61
CA TYR A 32 0.59 -8.43 2.36
C TYR A 32 1.67 -8.90 1.38
N TRP A 33 1.31 -9.05 0.12
CA TRP A 33 2.24 -9.44 -0.94
C TRP A 33 1.81 -8.89 -2.30
N TRP A 34 2.76 -8.78 -3.21
CA TRP A 34 2.50 -8.45 -4.61
C TRP A 34 2.12 -9.70 -5.40
N GLU A 35 1.17 -9.59 -6.32
CA GLU A 35 0.86 -10.70 -7.24
C GLU A 35 2.06 -11.10 -8.11
N ALA A 36 2.91 -10.13 -8.48
CA ALA A 36 4.16 -10.37 -9.19
C ALA A 36 5.23 -11.09 -8.35
N GLY A 37 4.97 -11.29 -7.05
CA GLY A 37 5.89 -11.93 -6.10
C GLY A 37 6.54 -10.94 -5.13
N GLY A 38 6.86 -11.44 -3.94
CA GLY A 38 7.49 -10.66 -2.87
C GLY A 38 6.52 -10.22 -1.76
N LYS A 39 6.98 -10.29 -0.51
CA LYS A 39 6.21 -9.87 0.68
C LYS A 39 6.48 -8.41 1.00
N CYS A 40 5.43 -7.68 1.36
CA CYS A 40 5.49 -6.27 1.75
C CYS A 40 4.68 -6.00 3.04
N THR A 41 4.52 -7.02 3.89
CA THR A 41 3.70 -6.97 5.11
C THR A 41 4.00 -5.78 6.03
N PRO A 42 5.26 -5.47 6.40
CA PRO A 42 5.54 -4.34 7.29
C PRO A 42 5.06 -3.01 6.70
N GLN A 43 5.27 -2.80 5.40
CA GLN A 43 4.91 -1.58 4.69
C GLN A 43 3.38 -1.49 4.51
N GLY A 44 2.75 -2.57 4.05
CA GLY A 44 1.29 -2.67 3.92
C GLY A 44 0.58 -2.41 5.25
N ARG A 45 1.02 -3.04 6.34
CA ARG A 45 0.45 -2.80 7.68
C ARG A 45 0.61 -1.34 8.10
N ALA A 46 1.79 -0.74 7.91
CA ALA A 46 2.03 0.65 8.27
C ALA A 46 1.16 1.63 7.46
N LEU A 47 1.01 1.39 6.16
CA LEU A 47 0.16 2.20 5.28
C LEU A 47 -1.33 2.07 5.64
N ARG A 48 -1.79 0.86 5.97
CA ARG A 48 -3.17 0.61 6.40
C ARG A 48 -3.47 1.28 7.73
N ASN A 49 -2.56 1.18 8.70
CA ASN A 49 -2.70 1.86 10.00
C ASN A 49 -2.75 3.39 9.87
N LYS A 50 -2.12 3.95 8.85
CA LYS A 50 -2.18 5.37 8.50
C LYS A 50 -3.40 5.76 7.67
N GLY A 51 -4.26 4.80 7.28
CA GLY A 51 -5.43 5.04 6.44
C GLY A 51 -5.11 5.41 4.99
N LEU A 52 -3.89 5.15 4.51
CA LEU A 52 -3.46 5.49 3.14
C LEU A 52 -3.84 4.43 2.11
N ILE A 53 -4.06 3.21 2.58
CA ILE A 53 -4.58 2.09 1.79
C ILE A 53 -5.76 1.45 2.50
N THR A 54 -6.60 0.78 1.74
CA THR A 54 -7.72 -0.01 2.24
C THR A 54 -7.74 -1.39 1.59
N THR A 55 -8.41 -2.32 2.24
CA THR A 55 -8.60 -3.70 1.80
C THR A 55 -10.04 -3.87 1.33
N GLU A 56 -10.24 -4.23 0.07
CA GLU A 56 -11.55 -4.50 -0.52
C GLU A 56 -11.75 -6.02 -0.57
N ARG A 57 -12.77 -6.50 0.15
CA ARG A 57 -13.09 -7.93 0.17
C ARG A 57 -13.57 -8.38 -1.19
N ARG A 58 -13.02 -9.50 -1.67
CA ARG A 58 -13.57 -10.19 -2.83
C ARG A 58 -14.85 -10.91 -2.45
N PHE A 59 -15.82 -10.89 -3.37
CA PHE A 59 -17.19 -11.38 -3.18
C PHE A 59 -17.26 -12.84 -2.70
N ASP A 60 -16.23 -13.66 -2.96
CA ASP A 60 -16.25 -15.09 -2.63
C ASP A 60 -15.68 -15.44 -1.23
N GLY A 61 -15.08 -14.49 -0.51
CA GLY A 61 -14.46 -14.69 0.81
C GLY A 61 -13.38 -15.78 0.90
N ARG A 62 -13.04 -16.41 -0.23
CA ARG A 62 -12.04 -17.48 -0.38
C ARG A 62 -10.75 -16.92 -0.97
N LEU A 63 -10.85 -15.84 -1.73
CA LEU A 63 -9.71 -15.15 -2.29
C LEU A 63 -9.15 -14.07 -1.34
N PRO A 64 -7.84 -13.80 -1.41
CA PRO A 64 -7.22 -12.65 -0.75
C PRO A 64 -7.89 -11.33 -1.16
N ASP A 65 -7.99 -10.41 -0.21
CA ASP A 65 -8.55 -9.08 -0.43
C ASP A 65 -7.66 -8.28 -1.40
N ASP A 66 -8.29 -7.46 -2.24
CA ASP A 66 -7.61 -6.47 -3.05
C ASP A 66 -7.18 -5.30 -2.16
N VAL A 67 -5.98 -4.75 -2.40
CA VAL A 67 -5.54 -3.54 -1.72
C VAL A 67 -5.58 -2.35 -2.66
N ARG A 68 -6.17 -1.24 -2.19
CA ARG A 68 -6.36 -0.02 -2.99
C ARG A 68 -5.90 1.20 -2.21
N ILE A 69 -5.39 2.19 -2.94
CA ILE A 69 -5.03 3.50 -2.37
C ILE A 69 -6.32 4.25 -2.02
N THR A 70 -6.41 4.80 -0.80
CA THR A 70 -7.53 5.65 -0.37
C THR A 70 -7.41 7.05 -0.98
N PRO A 71 -8.48 7.88 -0.95
CA PRO A 71 -8.36 9.30 -1.32
C PRO A 71 -7.25 10.03 -0.54
N THR A 72 -7.14 9.78 0.76
CA THR A 72 -6.05 10.31 1.61
C THR A 72 -4.68 9.83 1.13
N GLY A 73 -4.55 8.54 0.78
CA GLY A 73 -3.34 7.98 0.21
C GLY A 73 -2.91 8.64 -1.10
N LYS A 74 -3.87 8.99 -1.97
CA LYS A 74 -3.58 9.72 -3.22
C LYS A 74 -3.09 11.13 -2.97
N ASN A 75 -3.69 11.84 -2.00
CA ASN A 75 -3.24 13.17 -1.61
C ASN A 75 -1.80 13.14 -1.09
N GLU A 76 -1.49 12.19 -0.19
CA GLU A 76 -0.13 11.98 0.32
C GLU A 76 0.87 11.65 -0.78
N LEU A 77 0.47 10.81 -1.73
CA LEU A 77 1.31 10.49 -2.89
C LEU A 77 1.58 11.75 -3.74
N GLY A 78 0.58 12.61 -3.92
CA GLY A 78 0.70 13.89 -4.61
C GLY A 78 1.74 14.81 -3.95
N TYR A 79 1.74 14.93 -2.62
CA TYR A 79 2.76 15.69 -1.89
C TYR A 79 4.16 15.10 -2.03
N ASN A 80 4.26 13.77 -2.24
CA ASN A 80 5.54 13.05 -2.38
C ASN A 80 5.92 12.76 -3.86
N ARG A 81 5.21 13.33 -4.84
CA ARG A 81 5.34 12.95 -6.26
C ARG A 81 6.72 13.20 -6.85
N HIS A 82 7.36 14.31 -6.47
CA HIS A 82 8.67 14.70 -7.00
C HIS A 82 9.84 14.17 -6.17
N ARG A 83 9.57 13.35 -5.15
CA ARG A 83 10.64 12.82 -4.33
C ARG A 83 11.40 11.72 -5.07
N GLU A 84 12.72 11.87 -5.15
CA GLU A 84 13.58 10.82 -5.67
C GLU A 84 13.61 9.63 -4.69
N ILE A 85 13.52 8.43 -5.26
CA ILE A 85 13.56 7.19 -4.50
C ILE A 85 14.66 6.33 -5.11
N ASN A 86 15.91 6.66 -4.82
CA ASN A 86 17.04 5.75 -5.04
C ASN A 86 16.93 4.53 -4.13
#